data_AF-A0A0M0G3F4-F1
#
_entry.id   AF-A0A0M0G3F4-F1
#
_cell.length_a   1.000
_cell.length_b   1.000
_cell.length_c   1.000
_cell.angle_alpha   90.00
_cell.angle_beta   90.00
_cell.angle_gamma   90.00
#
_symmetry.space_group_name_H-M   'P 1'
#
loop_
_entity.id
_entity.type
_entity.pdbx_description
1 polymer ?
#
loop_
_entity_poly.entity_id
_entity_poly.type
_entity_poly.pdbx_seq_one_letter_code
_entity_poly.pdbx_strand_id
1 'polypeptide(L)' 'MLLTKEKPKKLIRFILLFFPILMGAMGTITLVVLVTWLIPPKDLLSQLPAIILIAIVIYVPCIISLLVRYSFFKKEEGS' A
#
# COMPACT_ATOMS: atom_id res chain seq x y z
N MET A 1 12.38 -32.75 -2.28
CA MET A 1 11.76 -31.43 -2.05
C MET A 1 12.85 -30.36 -2.12
N LEU A 2 13.31 -30.03 -3.33
CA LEU A 2 14.38 -29.04 -3.54
C LEU A 2 13.73 -27.67 -3.76
N LEU A 3 13.73 -26.83 -2.72
CA LEU A 3 13.44 -25.40 -2.83
C LEU A 3 14.59 -24.74 -3.61
N THR A 4 14.51 -24.85 -4.93
CA THR A 4 15.29 -24.06 -5.89
C THR A 4 15.16 -22.58 -5.52
N LYS A 5 16.28 -21.95 -5.15
CA LYS A 5 16.38 -20.56 -4.67
C LYS A 5 15.78 -19.50 -5.60
N GLU A 6 15.42 -19.85 -6.83
CA GLU A 6 14.83 -18.94 -7.83
C GLU A 6 13.31 -18.77 -7.69
N LYS A 7 12.59 -19.80 -7.21
CA LYS A 7 11.14 -19.74 -6.99
C LYS A 7 10.71 -18.74 -5.90
N PRO A 8 11.39 -18.62 -4.74
CA PRO A 8 10.98 -17.67 -3.70
C PRO A 8 11.15 -16.21 -4.14
N LYS A 9 12.16 -15.88 -4.96
CA LYS A 9 12.36 -14.51 -5.45
C LYS A 9 11.18 -14.00 -6.29
N LYS A 10 10.68 -14.83 -7.21
CA LYS A 10 9.53 -14.47 -8.06
C LYS A 10 8.25 -14.29 -7.24
N LEU A 11 8.05 -15.13 -6.23
CA LEU A 11 6.92 -15.03 -5.30
C LEU A 11 7.01 -13.75 -4.45
N ILE A 12 8.18 -13.44 -3.90
CA ILE A 12 8.42 -12.21 -3.13
C ILE A 12 8.17 -10.97 -4.01
N ARG A 13 8.66 -10.97 -5.27
CA ARG A 13 8.41 -9.87 -6.22
C ARG A 13 6.92 -9.62 -6.47
N PHE A 14 6.14 -10.70 -6.53
CA PHE A 14 4.70 -10.65 -6.72
C PHE A 14 3.99 -10.13 -5.47
N ILE A 15 4.30 -10.69 -4.29
CA ILE A 15 3.69 -10.28 -3.01
C ILE A 15 3.99 -8.81 -2.70
N LEU A 16 5.22 -8.34 -2.92
CA LEU A 16 5.61 -6.93 -2.73
C LEU A 16 4.88 -5.96 -3.66
N LEU A 17 4.35 -6.43 -4.79
CA LEU A 17 3.51 -5.63 -5.67
C LEU A 17 2.04 -5.75 -5.31
N PHE A 18 1.59 -6.97 -5.00
CA PHE A 18 0.21 -7.28 -4.75
C PHE A 18 -0.28 -6.65 -3.43
N PHE A 19 0.58 -6.62 -2.41
CA PHE A 19 0.30 -6.00 -1.12
C PHE A 19 -0.11 -4.52 -1.25
N PRO A 20 0.69 -3.60 -1.84
CA PRO A 20 0.31 -2.20 -1.95
C PRO A 20 -0.93 -1.98 -2.83
N ILE A 21 -1.18 -2.83 -3.83
CA ILE A 21 -2.38 -2.74 -4.67
C ILE A 21 -3.64 -3.07 -3.86
N LEU A 22 -3.65 -4.21 -3.16
CA LEU A 22 -4.80 -4.61 -2.34
C LEU A 22 -5.01 -3.68 -1.16
N MET A 23 -3.94 -3.39 -0.41
CA MET A 23 -4.01 -2.53 0.77
C MET A 23 -4.42 -1.10 0.38
N GLY A 24 -3.87 -0.57 -0.72
CA GLY A 24 -4.24 0.72 -1.26
C GLY A 24 -5.71 0.76 -1.70
N ALA A 25 -6.17 -0.24 -2.46
CA ALA A 25 -7.55 -0.29 -2.91
C ALA A 25 -8.55 -0.41 -1.75
N MET A 26 -8.34 -1.35 -0.83
CA MET A 26 -9.20 -1.53 0.35
C MET A 26 -9.16 -0.31 1.26
N GLY A 27 -7.99 0.29 1.45
CA GLY A 27 -7.80 1.52 2.19
C GLY A 27 -8.59 2.68 1.60
N THR A 28 -8.48 2.86 0.27
CA THR A 28 -9.23 3.90 -0.45
C THR A 28 -10.73 3.70 -0.31
N ILE A 29 -11.23 2.48 -0.52
CA ILE A 29 -12.66 2.17 -0.40
C ILE A 29 -13.17 2.50 1.00
N THR A 30 -12.42 2.08 2.03
CA THR A 30 -12.76 2.38 3.43
C THR A 30 -12.81 3.88 3.69
N LEU A 31 -11.83 4.62 3.17
CA LEU A 31 -11.71 6.06 3.37
C LEU A 31 -12.81 6.83 2.64
N VAL A 32 -13.19 6.41 1.43
CA VAL A 32 -14.33 6.96 0.70
C VAL A 32 -15.62 6.73 1.48
N VAL A 33 -15.89 5.50 1.93
CA VAL A 33 -17.10 5.19 2.71
C VAL A 33 -17.15 6.00 4.01
N LEU A 34 -16.02 6.15 4.71
CA LEU A 34 -15.93 6.96 5.92
C LEU A 34 -16.32 8.42 5.63
N VAL A 35 -15.74 9.01 4.58
CA VAL A 35 -15.95 10.42 4.22
C VAL A 35 -17.34 10.68 3.68
N THR A 36 -17.88 9.81 2.84
CA THR A 36 -19.17 10.04 2.17
C THR A 36 -20.37 9.62 3.00
N TRP A 37 -20.21 8.64 3.89
CA TRP A 37 -21.32 8.02 4.60
C TRP A 37 -21.32 8.31 6.10
N LEU A 38 -20.15 8.32 6.74
CA LEU A 38 -20.08 8.44 8.20
C LEU A 38 -19.96 9.90 8.67
N ILE A 39 -19.25 10.74 7.90
CA ILE A 39 -18.94 12.11 8.31
C ILE A 39 -19.97 13.09 7.71
N PRO A 40 -20.71 13.84 8.54
CA PRO A 40 -21.57 14.91 8.05
C PRO A 40 -20.75 16.00 7.35
N PRO A 41 -21.25 16.61 6.25
CA PRO A 41 -20.49 17.60 5.48
C PRO A 41 -20.01 18.79 6.32
N LYS A 42 -20.78 19.18 7.34
CA LYS A 42 -20.46 20.27 8.28
C LYS A 42 -19.24 19.98 9.17
N ASP A 43 -18.95 18.71 9.41
CA ASP A 43 -17.87 18.27 10.31
C ASP A 43 -16.62 17.81 9.53
N LEU A 44 -16.70 17.78 8.19
CA LEU A 44 -15.65 17.27 7.32
C LEU A 44 -14.35 18.07 7.43
N LEU A 45 -14.44 19.40 7.48
CA LEU A 45 -13.29 20.29 7.64
C LEU A 45 -12.59 20.09 8.99
N SER A 46 -13.38 19.91 10.05
CA SER A 46 -12.88 19.69 11.41
C SER A 46 -12.19 18.33 11.55
N GLN A 47 -12.66 17.32 10.81
CA GLN A 47 -12.11 15.95 10.84
C GLN A 47 -11.03 15.70 9.77
N LEU A 48 -10.79 16.65 8.88
CA LEU A 48 -9.80 16.58 7.81
C LEU A 48 -8.39 16.18 8.30
N PRO A 49 -7.88 16.67 9.45
CA PRO A 49 -6.59 16.22 9.99
C PRO A 49 -6.56 14.74 10.34
N ALA A 50 -7.65 14.20 10.89
CA ALA A 50 -7.76 12.78 11.24
C ALA A 50 -7.83 11.91 9.98
N ILE A 51 -8.59 12.34 8.97
CA ILE A 51 -8.70 11.65 7.68
C ILE A 51 -7.33 11.59 6.99
N ILE A 52 -6.59 12.71 6.97
CA ILE A 52 -5.23 12.76 6.42
C ILE A 52 -4.30 11.80 7.18
N LEU A 53 -4.36 11.78 8.51
CA LEU A 53 -3.54 10.89 9.32
C LEU A 53 -3.81 9.41 8.99
N ILE A 54 -5.09 9.03 8.85
CA ILE A 54 -5.48 7.67 8.44
C ILE A 54 -4.96 7.38 7.03
N ALA A 55 -5.11 8.31 6.09
CA ALA A 55 -4.59 8.16 4.73
C ALA A 55 -3.08 7.92 4.76
N ILE A 56 -2.32 8.71 5.52
CA ILE A 56 -0.86 8.54 5.67
C ILE A 56 -0.55 7.15 6.21
N VAL A 57 -1.22 6.69 7.26
CA VAL A 57 -0.99 5.35 7.86
C VAL A 57 -1.26 4.22 6.86
N ILE A 58 -2.24 4.39 5.96
CA ILE A 58 -2.55 3.37 4.94
C ILE A 58 -1.56 3.42 3.77
N TYR A 59 -1.24 4.62 3.27
CA TYR A 59 -0.44 4.78 2.05
C TYR A 59 1.06 4.73 2.28
N VAL A 60 1.58 5.14 3.45
CA VAL A 60 3.02 5.09 3.75
C VAL A 60 3.58 3.66 3.65
N PRO A 61 2.96 2.62 4.26
CA PRO A 61 3.38 1.24 4.07
C PRO A 61 3.34 0.79 2.61
N CYS A 62 2.36 1.27 1.83
CA CYS A 62 2.27 0.97 0.40
C CYS A 62 3.45 1.56 -0.38
N ILE A 63 3.80 2.82 -0.12
CA ILE A 63 4.95 3.51 -0.71
C ILE A 63 6.25 2.80 -0.31
N ILE A 64 6.43 2.45 0.97
CA ILE A 64 7.60 1.71 1.46
C ILE A 64 7.72 0.37 0.74
N SER A 65 6.62 -0.38 0.61
CA SER A 65 6.60 -1.67 -0.10
C SER A 65 7.06 -1.52 -1.55
N LEU A 66 6.59 -0.49 -2.25
CA LEU A 66 7.01 -0.18 -3.62
C LEU A 66 8.47 0.27 -3.71
N LEU A 67 8.97 1.06 -2.74
CA LEU A 67 10.37 1.50 -2.70
C LEU A 67 11.33 0.35 -2.42
N VAL A 68 10.96 -0.56 -1.51
CA VAL A 68 11.73 -1.79 -1.26
C VAL A 68 11.76 -2.63 -2.53
N ARG A 69 10.62 -2.78 -3.23
CA ARG A 69 10.56 -3.46 -4.53
C ARG A 69 11.51 -2.80 -5.53
N TYR A 70 11.41 -1.49 -5.72
CA TYR A 70 12.24 -0.77 -6.66
C TYR A 70 13.74 -0.95 -6.35
N SER A 71 14.14 -0.79 -5.08
CA SER A 71 15.54 -0.89 -4.67
C SER A 71 16.12 -2.30 -4.80
N PHE A 72 15.35 -3.33 -4.45
CA PHE A 72 15.79 -4.72 -4.57
C PHE A 72 15.90 -5.20 -6.02
N PHE A 73 14.94 -4.83 -6.88
CA PHE A 73 14.90 -5.34 -8.26
C PHE A 73 15.69 -4.48 -9.26
N LYS A 74 15.89 -3.17 -9.00
CA LYS A 74 16.81 -2.33 -9.79
C LYS A 74 18.26 -2.85 -9.75
N LYS A 75 18.63 -3.53 -8.67
CA LYS A 75 19.96 -4.13 -8.49
C LYS A 75 20.18 -5.38 -9.35
N GLU A 76 19.14 -5.97 -9.94
CA GLU A 76 19.21 -7.18 -10.79
C GLU A 76 19.23 -6.87 -12.30
N GLU A 77 18.86 -5.66 -12.74
CA GLU A 77 18.83 -5.27 -14.18
C GLU A 77 20.15 -4.61 -14.66
N GLY A 78 21.12 -4.42 -13.78
CA GLY A 78 22.40 -3.74 -14.06
C GLY A 78 23.65 -4.61 -13.90
N SER A 79 23.54 -5.93 -14.05
CA SER A 79 24.68 -6.86 -14.07
C SER A 79 24.75 -7.67 -15.35
#